data_AF-A0A7W8X900-F1
#
_entry.id   AF-A0A7W8X900-F1
#
_cell.length_a   1.000
_cell.length_b   1.000
_cell.length_c   1.000
_cell.angle_alpha   90.00
_cell.angle_beta   90.00
_cell.angle_gamma   90.00
#
_symmetry.space_group_name_H-M   'P 1'
#
loop_
_entity.id
_entity.type
_entity.pdbx_description
1 polymer ?
#
loop_
_entity_poly.entity_id
_entity_poly.type
_entity_poly.pdbx_seq_one_letter_code
_entity_poly.pdbx_strand_id
1 'polypeptide(L)' 'MLLYEIMDEDAIAMMRRVLSDECVRRSIQPDSPTGEELALIILNAFGSGMTEELVTMLVRVRG' A
#
# COMPACT_ATOMS: atom_id res chain seq x y z
N MET A 1 -5.65 5.18 -19.79
CA MET A 1 -4.67 4.10 -19.58
C MET A 1 -4.84 3.67 -18.14
N LEU A 2 -5.45 2.52 -17.90
CA LEU A 2 -5.75 2.10 -16.54
C LEU A 2 -4.48 1.48 -15.96
N LEU A 3 -4.01 2.04 -14.83
CA LEU A 3 -2.77 1.67 -14.16
C LEU A 3 -2.59 0.15 -13.94
N TYR A 4 -3.69 -0.61 -13.88
CA TYR A 4 -3.68 -2.05 -13.68
C TYR A 4 -3.03 -2.86 -14.82
N GLU A 5 -2.97 -2.32 -16.05
CA GLU A 5 -2.46 -3.07 -17.22
C GLU A 5 -0.92 -3.07 -17.31
N ILE A 6 -0.24 -2.29 -16.46
CA ILE A 6 1.24 -2.12 -16.47
C ILE A 6 1.82 -2.21 -15.04
N MET A 7 1.08 -2.80 -14.11
CA MET A 7 1.64 -3.05 -12.77
C MET A 7 2.30 -4.42 -12.78
N ASP A 8 3.64 -4.39 -12.72
CA ASP A 8 4.48 -5.55 -12.50
C ASP A 8 3.95 -6.38 -11.33
N GLU A 9 3.92 -7.71 -11.46
CA GLU A 9 3.49 -8.60 -10.38
C GLU A 9 4.33 -8.36 -9.12
N ASP A 10 5.60 -8.00 -9.28
CA ASP A 10 6.50 -7.62 -8.20
C ASP A 10 6.03 -6.35 -7.47
N ALA A 11 5.52 -5.36 -8.20
CA ALA A 11 4.95 -4.16 -7.63
C ALA A 11 3.69 -4.46 -6.80
N ILE A 12 2.80 -5.31 -7.34
CA ILE A 12 1.58 -5.75 -6.65
C ILE A 12 1.95 -6.53 -5.38
N ALA A 13 2.93 -7.43 -5.45
CA ALA A 13 3.41 -8.19 -4.32
C ALA A 13 4.00 -7.29 -3.23
N MET A 14 4.79 -6.27 -3.61
CA MET A 14 5.34 -5.29 -2.67
C MET A 14 4.23 -4.52 -1.96
N MET A 15 3.27 -3.94 -2.70
CA MET A 15 2.18 -3.18 -2.08
C MET A 15 1.32 -4.04 -1.14
N ARG A 16 1.09 -5.31 -1.49
CA ARG A 16 0.38 -6.26 -0.62
C ARG A 16 1.16 -6.54 0.67
N ARG A 17 2.49 -6.68 0.60
CA ARG A 17 3.33 -6.84 1.80
C ARG A 17 3.26 -5.62 2.70
N VAL A 18 3.44 -4.42 2.15
CA VAL A 18 3.37 -3.17 2.93
C VAL A 18 2.00 -3.01 3.59
N LEU A 19 0.91 -3.31 2.86
CA LEU A 19 -0.44 -3.28 3.40
C LEU A 19 -0.62 -4.29 4.55
N SER A 20 -0.22 -5.55 4.33
CA SER A 20 -0.36 -6.62 5.32
C SER A 20 0.40 -6.30 6.61
N ASP A 21 1.65 -5.85 6.49
CA ASP A 21 2.49 -5.52 7.64
C ASP A 21 1.89 -4.37 8.45
N GLU A 22 1.38 -3.35 7.77
CA GLU A 22 0.79 -2.19 8.44
C GLU A 22 -0.57 -2.51 9.08
N CYS A 23 -1.39 -3.33 8.41
CA CYS A 23 -2.64 -3.85 8.97
C CYS A 23 -2.39 -4.67 10.23
N VAL A 24 -1.41 -5.58 10.21
CA VAL A 24 -1.01 -6.36 11.40
C VAL A 24 -0.53 -5.43 12.52
N ARG A 25 0.34 -4.47 12.21
CA ARG A 25 0.87 -3.51 13.19
C ARG A 25 -0.24 -2.71 13.88
N ARG A 26 -1.27 -2.31 13.14
CA ARG A 26 -2.39 -1.51 13.65
C ARG A 26 -3.57 -2.35 14.16
N SER A 27 -3.50 -3.68 14.09
CA SER A 27 -4.64 -4.57 14.37
C SER A 27 -5.88 -4.24 13.51
N ILE A 28 -5.66 -3.88 12.25
CA ILE A 28 -6.71 -3.55 11.26
C ILE A 28 -6.92 -4.74 10.33
N GLN A 29 -8.17 -5.06 10.02
CA GLN A 29 -8.48 -6.04 8.97
C GLN A 29 -8.27 -5.40 7.58
N PRO A 30 -7.54 -6.04 6.65
CA PRO A 30 -7.27 -5.46 5.33
C PRO A 30 -8.51 -5.13 4.51
N ASP A 31 -9.62 -5.85 4.73
CA ASP A 31 -10.91 -5.67 4.06
C ASP A 31 -11.86 -4.72 4.81
N SER A 32 -11.41 -4.14 5.93
CA SER A 32 -12.16 -3.07 6.61
C SER A 32 -12.04 -1.76 5.83
N PRO A 33 -12.97 -0.79 6.03
CA PRO A 33 -12.87 0.53 5.39
C PRO A 33 -11.50 1.21 5.64
N THR A 34 -10.93 1.05 6.83
CA THR A 34 -9.60 1.60 7.15
C THR A 34 -8.47 0.84 6.42
N GLY A 35 -8.62 -0.47 6.21
CA GLY A 35 -7.71 -1.26 5.40
C GLY A 35 -7.73 -0.85 3.92
N GLU A 36 -8.92 -0.59 3.37
CA GLU A 36 -9.09 -0.07 2.01
C GLU A 36 -8.47 1.32 1.84
N GLU A 37 -8.63 2.21 2.83
CA GLU A 37 -7.97 3.53 2.83
C GLU A 37 -6.44 3.40 2.81
N LEU A 38 -5.87 2.48 3.60
CA LEU A 38 -4.43 2.20 3.58
C LEU A 38 -3.97 1.69 2.22
N ALA A 39 -4.74 0.79 1.60
CA ALA A 39 -4.44 0.27 0.27
C ALA A 39 -4.41 1.38 -0.79
N LEU A 40 -5.35 2.33 -0.73
CA LEU A 40 -5.39 3.49 -1.64
C LEU A 40 -4.20 4.43 -1.43
N ILE A 41 -3.76 4.66 -0.18
CA ILE A 41 -2.56 5.46 0.11
C ILE A 41 -1.32 4.80 -0.50
N ILE A 42 -1.18 3.48 -0.31
CA ILE A 42 -0.07 2.70 -0.85
C ILE A 42 -0.05 2.75 -2.38
N LEU A 43 -1.20 2.53 -3.02
CA LEU A 43 -1.33 2.59 -4.48
C LEU A 43 -0.96 3.97 -5.04
N ASN A 44 -1.46 5.05 -4.42
CA ASN A 44 -1.15 6.41 -4.85
C ASN A 44 0.33 6.77 -4.65
N ALA A 45 0.93 6.33 -3.54
CA ALA A 45 2.35 6.53 -3.26
C ALA A 45 3.22 5.81 -4.31
N PHE A 46 2.91 4.54 -4.60
CA PHE A 46 3.59 3.77 -5.63
C PHE A 46 3.42 4.37 -7.02
N GLY A 47 2.18 4.75 -7.40
CA GLY A 47 1.89 5.41 -8.67
C GLY A 47 2.59 6.77 -8.84
N SER A 48 3.01 7.40 -7.74
CA SER A 48 3.81 8.62 -7.74
C SER A 48 5.32 8.36 -7.86
N GLY A 49 5.75 7.10 -8.03
CA GLY A 49 7.15 6.71 -8.15
C GLY A 49 7.89 6.56 -6.82
N MET A 50 7.19 6.43 -5.69
CA MET A 50 7.83 6.20 -4.40
C MET A 50 8.39 4.77 -4.30
N THR A 51 9.59 4.64 -3.71
CA THR A 51 10.18 3.34 -3.37
C THR A 51 9.42 2.69 -2.22
N GLU A 52 9.56 1.37 -2.08
CA GLU A 52 8.96 0.60 -0.97
C GLU A 52 9.20 1.25 0.40
N GLU A 53 10.43 1.67 0.69
CA GLU A 53 10.80 2.31 1.96
C GLU A 53 10.04 3.62 2.20
N LEU A 54 9.85 4.43 1.16
CA LEU A 54 9.10 5.68 1.23
C LEU A 54 7.61 5.41 1.42
N VAL A 55 7.05 4.39 0.76
CA VAL A 55 5.65 3.97 0.92
C VAL A 55 5.42 3.48 2.36
N THR A 56 6.31 2.65 2.89
CA THR A 56 6.26 2.16 4.28
C THR A 56 6.35 3.30 5.29
N MET A 57 7.23 4.29 5.08
CA MET A 57 7.30 5.47 5.95
C MET A 57 6.02 6.31 5.87
N LEU A 58 5.47 6.53 4.68
CA LEU A 58 4.26 7.32 4.49
C LEU A 58 3.07 6.74 5.25
N VAL A 59 2.86 5.42 5.15
CA VAL A 59 1.77 4.78 5.89
C VAL A 59 2.02 4.89 7.39
N ARG A 60 3.24 4.65 7.88
CA ARG A 60 3.57 4.69 9.30
C ARG A 60 3.42 6.07 9.96
N VAL A 61 3.70 7.16 9.25
CA VAL A 61 3.58 8.54 9.79
C VAL A 61 2.12 8.99 9.92
N ARG A 62 1.18 8.34 9.23
CA ARG A 62 -0.26 8.60 9.33
C ARG A 62 -1.01 7.65 10.27
N GLY A 63 -0.31 7.02 11.21
CA GLY A 63 -0.90 6.12 12.22
C GLY A 63 -0.71 6.62 13.64
#